data_AF-A0A7W4HER2-F1
#
_entry.id   AF-A0A7W4HER2-F1
#
_cell.length_a   1.000
_cell.length_b   1.000
_cell.length_c   1.000
_cell.angle_alpha   90.00
_cell.angle_beta   90.00
_cell.angle_gamma   90.00
#
_symmetry.space_group_name_H-M   'P 1'
#
loop_
_entity.id
_entity.type
_entity.pdbx_description
1 polymer ?
#
loop_
_entity_poly.entity_id
_entity_poly.type
_entity_poly.pdbx_seq_one_letter_code
_entity_poly.pdbx_strand_id
1 'polypeptide(L)'
;MATKTYSQKITNAKVLIDGLKKIKSNLPAGITDDTILNLETLREKIETLNSENEGLKAESKKKTEDINSKLKELDKLYSQMKKRVKLDIEPSLWGKFGIEDKR
;
A
#
# COMPACT_ATOMS: atom_id res chain seq x y z
N MET A 1 3.12 -14.39 -23.64
CA MET A 1 3.87 -13.14 -23.97
C MET A 1 4.24 -12.46 -22.68
N ALA A 2 5.47 -11.95 -22.53
CA ALA A 2 5.88 -11.25 -21.31
C ALA A 2 5.16 -9.89 -21.22
N THR A 3 4.46 -9.65 -20.11
CA THR A 3 3.77 -8.38 -19.85
C THR A 3 4.80 -7.31 -19.54
N LYS A 4 4.82 -6.21 -20.31
CA LYS A 4 5.72 -5.08 -20.06
C LYS A 4 5.51 -4.52 -18.65
N THR A 5 6.59 -4.17 -17.97
CA THR A 5 6.54 -3.56 -16.63
C THR A 5 5.93 -2.16 -16.69
N TYR A 6 5.50 -1.63 -15.54
CA TYR A 6 4.97 -0.27 -15.41
C TYR A 6 5.91 0.78 -16.05
N SER A 7 7.18 0.78 -15.65
CA SER A 7 8.17 1.77 -16.11
C SER A 7 8.43 1.66 -17.61
N GLN A 8 8.40 0.44 -18.17
CA GLN A 8 8.51 0.22 -19.61
C GLN A 8 7.31 0.78 -20.37
N LYS A 9 6.08 0.67 -19.83
CA LYS A 9 4.88 1.24 -20.47
C LYS A 9 4.93 2.77 -20.49
N ILE A 10 5.29 3.40 -19.37
CA ILE A 10 5.42 4.87 -19.28
C ILE A 10 6.52 5.39 -20.20
N THR A 11 7.69 4.76 -20.19
CA THR A 11 8.83 5.16 -21.04
C THR A 11 8.47 5.04 -22.52
N ASN A 12 7.87 3.92 -22.93
CA ASN A 12 7.46 3.72 -24.32
C ASN A 12 6.39 4.74 -24.75
N ALA A 13 5.42 5.03 -23.88
CA ALA A 13 4.39 6.04 -24.17
C ALA A 13 5.01 7.43 -24.35
N LYS A 14 5.97 7.80 -23.49
CA LYS A 14 6.70 9.07 -23.60
C LYS A 14 7.46 9.18 -24.91
N VAL A 15 8.24 8.15 -25.27
CA VAL A 15 8.98 8.12 -26.55
C VAL A 15 8.05 8.25 -27.75
N LEU A 16 6.88 7.60 -27.71
CA LEU A 16 5.87 7.72 -28.77
C LEU A 16 5.31 9.14 -28.87
N ILE A 17 4.89 9.73 -27.74
CA ILE A 17 4.37 11.12 -27.69
C ILE A 17 5.43 12.09 -28.22
N ASP A 18 6.67 11.97 -27.77
CA ASP A 18 7.79 12.84 -28.20
C ASP A 18 8.06 12.70 -29.70
N GLY A 19 7.99 11.48 -30.23
CA GLY A 19 8.10 11.22 -31.66
C GLY A 19 6.99 11.89 -32.46
N LEU A 20 5.73 11.70 -32.05
CA LEU A 20 4.56 12.28 -32.71
C LEU A 20 4.57 13.82 -32.66
N LYS A 21 4.98 14.42 -31.54
CA LYS A 21 5.12 15.87 -31.40
C LYS A 21 6.17 16.47 -32.33
N LYS A 22 7.25 15.73 -32.63
CA LYS A 22 8.30 16.17 -33.58
C LYS A 22 7.85 16.15 -35.03
N ILE A 23 6.89 15.30 -35.39
CA ILE A 23 6.37 15.14 -36.76
C ILE A 23 4.96 15.73 -36.94
N LYS A 24 4.59 16.76 -36.17
CA LYS A 24 3.23 17.37 -36.20
C LYS A 24 2.71 17.70 -37.61
N SER A 25 3.57 18.09 -38.54
CA SER A 25 3.20 18.41 -39.92
C SER A 25 2.95 17.20 -40.82
N ASN A 26 3.27 15.99 -40.35
CA ASN A 26 3.15 14.73 -41.09
C ASN A 26 2.72 13.59 -40.14
N LEU A 27 1.61 13.82 -39.41
CA LEU A 27 1.06 12.80 -38.52
C LEU A 27 0.50 11.61 -39.31
N PRO A 28 0.69 10.36 -38.84
CA PRO A 28 0.07 9.19 -39.44
C PRO A 28 -1.46 9.32 -39.48
N ALA A 29 -2.08 8.69 -40.49
CA ALA A 29 -3.53 8.71 -40.66
C ALA A 29 -4.26 8.20 -39.40
N GLY A 30 -5.22 8.99 -38.93
CA GLY A 30 -6.01 8.67 -37.73
C GLY A 30 -5.43 9.14 -36.40
N ILE A 31 -4.22 9.74 -36.38
CA ILE A 31 -3.66 10.38 -35.18
C ILE A 31 -3.90 11.89 -35.25
N THR A 32 -4.60 12.41 -34.25
CA THR A 32 -4.85 13.85 -34.08
C THR A 32 -4.09 14.42 -32.89
N ASP A 33 -3.91 15.74 -32.87
CA ASP A 33 -3.33 16.43 -31.69
C ASP A 33 -4.10 16.09 -30.40
N ASP A 34 -5.44 15.98 -30.46
CA ASP A 34 -6.27 15.59 -29.31
C ASP A 34 -5.93 14.19 -28.80
N THR A 35 -5.70 13.22 -29.70
CA THR A 35 -5.31 11.86 -29.29
C THR A 35 -3.93 11.84 -28.61
N ILE A 36 -2.99 12.66 -29.07
CA ILE A 36 -1.66 12.80 -28.47
C ILE A 36 -1.77 13.44 -27.08
N LEU A 37 -2.58 14.51 -26.96
CA LEU A 37 -2.81 15.20 -25.68
C LEU A 37 -3.48 14.29 -24.65
N ASN A 38 -4.48 13.50 -25.08
CA ASN A 38 -5.13 12.51 -24.22
C ASN A 38 -4.16 11.45 -23.74
N LEU A 39 -3.29 10.94 -24.63
CA LEU A 39 -2.28 9.95 -24.26
C LEU A 39 -1.25 10.52 -23.26
N GLU A 40 -0.84 11.78 -23.45
CA GLU A 40 0.05 12.48 -22.52
C GLU A 40 -0.59 12.68 -21.15
N THR A 41 -1.83 13.16 -21.12
CA THR A 41 -2.60 13.35 -19.88
C THR A 41 -2.77 12.03 -19.12
N LEU A 42 -3.06 10.95 -19.83
CA LEU A 42 -3.16 9.61 -19.23
C LEU A 42 -1.82 9.15 -18.65
N ARG A 43 -0.70 9.36 -19.38
CA ARG A 43 0.64 9.01 -18.89
C ARG A 43 0.94 9.73 -17.58
N GLU A 44 0.71 11.04 -17.53
CA GLU A 44 0.97 11.87 -16.35
C GLU A 44 0.09 11.47 -15.17
N LYS A 45 -1.20 11.23 -15.41
CA LYS A 45 -2.12 10.76 -14.38
C LYS A 45 -1.68 9.43 -13.78
N ILE A 46 -1.16 8.52 -14.61
CA ILE A 46 -0.64 7.22 -14.15
C ILE A 46 0.64 7.41 -13.30
N GLU A 47 1.50 8.38 -13.62
CA GLU A 47 2.68 8.72 -12.80
C GLU A 47 2.29 9.30 -11.44
N THR A 48 1.30 10.20 -11.41
CA THR A 48 0.75 10.74 -10.16
C THR A 48 0.14 9.65 -9.29
N LEU A 49 -0.77 8.83 -9.85
CA LEU A 49 -1.41 7.73 -9.13
C LEU A 49 -0.40 6.72 -8.58
N ASN A 50 0.69 6.44 -9.31
CA ASN A 50 1.73 5.56 -8.82
C ASN A 50 2.50 6.17 -7.64
N SER A 51 2.79 7.47 -7.69
CA SER A 51 3.46 8.19 -6.61
C SER A 51 2.61 8.22 -5.34
N GLU A 52 1.31 8.47 -5.48
CA GLU A 52 0.32 8.38 -4.39
C GLU A 52 0.27 6.97 -3.78
N ASN A 53 0.24 5.94 -4.62
CA ASN A 53 0.23 4.55 -4.17
C ASN A 53 1.50 4.17 -3.39
N GLU A 54 2.68 4.63 -3.82
CA GLU A 54 3.92 4.41 -3.06
C GLU A 54 3.90 5.14 -1.71
N GLY A 55 3.31 6.34 -1.65
CA GLY A 55 3.04 7.06 -0.41
C GLY A 55 2.14 6.25 0.54
N LEU A 56 0.98 5.80 0.05
CA LEU A 56 0.03 4.99 0.82
C LEU A 56 0.64 3.68 1.33
N LYS A 57 1.52 3.04 0.53
CA LYS A 57 2.27 1.84 0.97
C LYS A 57 3.21 2.16 2.12
N ALA A 58 3.91 3.29 2.08
CA ALA A 58 4.77 3.72 3.17
C ALA A 58 3.97 3.99 4.46
N GLU A 59 2.84 4.70 4.34
CA GLU A 59 1.93 4.95 5.46
C GLU A 59 1.35 3.67 6.05
N SER A 60 0.93 2.73 5.20
CA SER A 60 0.42 1.42 5.63
C SER A 60 1.46 0.60 6.40
N LYS A 61 2.72 0.60 5.94
CA LYS A 61 3.84 -0.02 6.66
C LYS A 61 4.04 0.61 8.04
N LYS A 62 4.10 1.94 8.10
CA LYS A 62 4.23 2.68 9.37
C LYS A 62 3.09 2.35 10.33
N LYS A 63 1.84 2.35 9.84
CA LYS A 63 0.67 2.02 10.67
C LYS A 63 0.72 0.58 11.19
N THR A 64 1.22 -0.34 10.38
CA THR A 64 1.42 -1.74 10.78
C THR A 64 2.47 -1.86 11.88
N GLU A 65 3.57 -1.11 11.79
CA GLU A 65 4.59 -1.04 12.85
C GLU A 65 4.01 -0.48 14.16
N ASP A 66 3.22 0.59 14.09
CA ASP A 66 2.53 1.18 15.25
C ASP A 66 1.58 0.17 15.92
N ILE A 67 0.76 -0.54 15.12
CA ILE A 67 -0.15 -1.59 15.60
C ILE A 67 0.65 -2.69 16.31
N ASN A 68 1.73 -3.17 15.69
CA ASN A 68 2.57 -4.21 16.27
C ASN A 68 3.23 -3.77 17.59
N SER A 69 3.64 -2.50 17.71
CA SER A 69 4.14 -1.97 18.97
C SER A 69 3.06 -1.99 20.05
N LYS A 70 1.84 -1.54 19.71
CA LYS A 70 0.73 -1.50 20.67
C LYS A 70 0.25 -2.89 21.08
N LEU A 71 0.28 -3.86 20.18
CA LEU A 71 0.00 -5.26 20.51
C LEU A 71 1.01 -5.81 21.52
N LYS A 72 2.31 -5.53 21.36
CA LYS A 72 3.33 -5.94 22.34
C LYS A 72 3.12 -5.31 23.71
N GLU A 73 2.76 -4.03 23.76
CA GLU A 73 2.42 -3.34 25.01
C GLU A 73 1.20 -4.00 25.68
N LEU A 74 0.16 -4.28 24.90
CA LEU A 74 -1.05 -4.95 25.36
C LEU A 74 -0.75 -6.35 25.90
N ASP A 75 0.01 -7.17 25.18
CA ASP A 75 0.37 -8.52 25.59
C ASP A 75 1.17 -8.54 26.89
N LYS A 76 2.09 -7.58 27.05
CA LYS A 76 2.88 -7.42 28.28
C LYS A 76 1.98 -7.09 29.46
N LEU A 77 1.12 -6.08 29.31
CA LEU A 77 0.19 -5.66 30.37
C LEU A 77 -0.80 -6.77 30.70
N TYR A 78 -1.40 -7.40 29.68
CA TYR A 78 -2.30 -8.53 29.85
C TYR A 78 -1.64 -9.68 30.63
N SER A 79 -0.40 -10.05 30.26
CA SER A 79 0.36 -11.08 30.96
C SER A 79 0.66 -10.73 32.41
N GLN A 80 1.00 -9.47 32.70
CA GLN A 80 1.24 -9.00 34.06
C GLN A 80 -0.03 -9.05 34.91
N MET A 81 -1.15 -8.55 34.38
CA MET A 81 -2.44 -8.58 35.06
C MET A 81 -2.91 -10.01 35.30
N LYS A 82 -2.79 -10.88 34.30
CA LYS A 82 -3.09 -12.31 34.42
C LYS A 82 -2.28 -12.96 35.54
N LYS A 83 -0.97 -12.70 35.62
CA LYS A 83 -0.12 -13.20 36.71
C LYS A 83 -0.59 -12.69 38.07
N ARG A 84 -0.95 -11.41 38.18
CA ARG A 84 -1.44 -10.83 39.45
C ARG A 84 -2.72 -11.52 39.92
N VAL A 85 -3.70 -11.70 39.02
CA VAL A 85 -4.94 -12.43 39.33
C VAL A 85 -4.63 -13.85 39.82
N LYS A 86 -3.70 -14.57 39.17
CA LYS A 86 -3.32 -15.91 39.61
C LYS A 86 -2.66 -15.97 40.99
N LEU A 87 -2.03 -14.88 41.44
CA LEU A 87 -1.38 -14.79 42.75
C LEU A 87 -2.36 -14.44 43.87
N ASP A 88 -3.34 -13.58 43.60
CA ASP A 88 -4.26 -13.06 44.63
C ASP A 88 -5.59 -13.81 44.73
N ILE A 89 -6.00 -14.50 43.66
CA ILE A 89 -7.33 -15.08 43.54
C ILE A 89 -7.22 -16.60 43.44
N GLU A 90 -8.11 -17.30 44.14
CA GLU A 90 -8.20 -18.75 44.09
C GLU A 90 -8.50 -19.27 42.67
N PRO A 91 -7.90 -20.40 42.24
CA PRO A 91 -8.07 -20.94 40.89
C PRO A 91 -9.51 -21.18 40.44
N SER A 92 -10.41 -21.50 41.37
CA SER A 92 -11.85 -21.69 41.12
C SER A 92 -12.55 -20.45 40.52
N LEU A 93 -11.99 -19.26 40.76
CA LEU A 93 -12.56 -17.99 40.30
C LEU A 93 -11.88 -17.42 39.05
N TRP A 94 -10.80 -18.03 38.56
CA TRP A 94 -10.04 -17.55 37.39
C TRP A 94 -10.86 -17.46 36.12
N GLY A 95 -11.85 -18.34 35.94
CA GLY A 95 -12.76 -18.30 34.79
C GLY A 95 -13.50 -16.97 34.64
N LYS A 96 -13.78 -16.25 35.75
CA LYS A 96 -14.41 -14.91 35.72
C LYS A 96 -13.53 -13.84 35.08
N PHE A 97 -12.23 -14.08 34.99
CA PHE A 97 -11.24 -13.18 34.37
C PHE A 97 -10.80 -13.66 32.98
N GLY A 98 -11.50 -14.66 32.41
CA GLY A 98 -11.10 -15.27 31.14
C GLY A 98 -9.76 -16.02 31.23
N ILE A 99 -9.36 -16.42 32.45
CA ILE A 99 -8.14 -17.18 32.69
C ILE A 99 -8.53 -18.66 32.76
N GLU A 100 -8.23 -19.40 31.71
CA GLU A 100 -8.33 -20.86 31.73
C GLU A 100 -7.15 -21.47 32.48
N ASP A 101 -7.45 -22.46 33.32
CA ASP A 101 -6.45 -23.31 33.93
C ASP A 101 -6.08 -24.41 32.93
N LYS A 102 -4.97 -24.23 32.23
CA LYS A 102 -4.39 -25.30 31.41
C LYS A 102 -3.71 -26.27 32.37
N ARG A 103 -4.46 -27.28 32.82
CA ARG A 103 -3.89 -28.53 33.33
C ARG A 103 -3.04 -29.20 32.26
#